data_AF-A0A7S2C299-F1
#
_entry.id   AF-A0A7S2C299-F1
#
_cell.length_a   1.000
_cell.length_b   1.000
_cell.length_c   1.000
_cell.angle_alpha   90.00
_cell.angle_beta   90.00
_cell.angle_gamma   90.00
#
_symmetry.space_group_name_H-M   'P 1'
#
loop_
_entity.id
_entity.type
_entity.pdbx_description
1 polymer ?
#
loop_
_entity_poly.entity_id
_entity_poly.type
_entity_poly.pdbx_seq_one_letter_code
_entity_poly.pdbx_strand_id
1 'polypeptide(L)'
;TADWDSSTQEFVLHTPDDKAAKNWISQGYTAELGVVIADLRVDGVSHGPHAFIMNLRNGEGGELLPGIRIDDMGTKTVANDLDNARVWFDQVRLPKDALLNKFADIKDDKYVQTTDEKMRIEVIGQRLLTGRMAIAEAALLSARVLTMKTEEYAKTKVCNGINGETTLASMPQLASVFEESYQQLDDQIAFTAGVEERLNECLRTGSIPDADLV
;
A
#
# COMPACT_ATOMS: atom_id res chain seq x y z
N THR A 1 -7.98 -18.55 5.02
CA THR A 1 -8.19 -19.28 3.76
C THR A 1 -9.54 -18.89 3.20
N ALA A 2 -9.78 -19.16 1.93
CA ALA A 2 -11.09 -19.09 1.29
C ALA A 2 -11.34 -20.45 0.64
N ASP A 3 -12.09 -21.32 1.30
CA ASP A 3 -12.33 -22.69 0.88
C ASP A 3 -13.63 -22.76 0.04
N TRP A 4 -13.57 -23.37 -1.14
CA TRP A 4 -14.75 -23.55 -2.02
C TRP A 4 -15.68 -24.63 -1.45
N ASP A 5 -16.95 -24.26 -1.24
CA ASP A 5 -18.04 -25.15 -0.85
C ASP A 5 -18.92 -25.45 -2.07
N SER A 6 -18.71 -26.60 -2.70
CA SER A 6 -19.46 -27.01 -3.89
C SER A 6 -20.96 -27.19 -3.63
N SER A 7 -21.35 -27.48 -2.39
CA SER A 7 -22.76 -27.70 -2.04
C SER A 7 -23.58 -26.41 -2.08
N THR A 8 -22.98 -25.28 -1.69
CA THR A 8 -23.63 -23.97 -1.68
C THR A 8 -23.16 -23.03 -2.78
N GLN A 9 -22.10 -23.41 -3.52
CA GLN A 9 -21.45 -22.59 -4.55
C GLN A 9 -20.91 -21.27 -3.97
N GLU A 10 -20.30 -21.34 -2.79
CA GLU A 10 -19.74 -20.21 -2.05
C GLU A 10 -18.29 -20.45 -1.65
N PHE A 11 -17.58 -19.37 -1.31
CA PHE A 11 -16.31 -19.44 -0.61
C PHE A 11 -16.53 -19.25 0.90
N VAL A 12 -15.85 -20.05 1.71
CA VAL A 12 -15.84 -19.92 3.16
C VAL A 12 -14.53 -19.29 3.60
N LEU A 13 -14.59 -18.01 3.97
CA LEU A 13 -13.46 -17.21 4.40
C LEU A 13 -13.23 -17.41 5.91
N HIS A 14 -12.03 -17.82 6.29
CA HIS A 14 -11.67 -18.08 7.68
C HIS A 14 -10.22 -17.67 8.01
N THR A 15 -10.02 -17.15 9.21
CA THR A 15 -8.72 -16.86 9.80
C THR A 15 -8.32 -18.04 10.70
N PRO A 16 -7.39 -18.92 10.27
CA PRO A 16 -7.13 -20.19 10.97
C PRO A 16 -6.46 -20.03 12.34
N ASP A 17 -5.69 -18.97 12.53
CA ASP A 17 -5.05 -18.62 13.80
C ASP A 17 -4.77 -17.12 13.86
N ASP A 18 -4.35 -16.64 15.03
CA ASP A 18 -4.14 -15.21 15.27
C ASP A 18 -3.03 -14.59 14.40
N LYS A 19 -2.04 -15.38 13.96
CA LYS A 19 -0.98 -14.90 13.06
C LYS A 19 -1.49 -14.66 11.64
N ALA A 20 -2.61 -15.30 11.27
CA ALA A 20 -3.27 -15.11 9.98
C ALA A 20 -4.22 -13.91 9.96
N ALA A 21 -4.38 -13.17 11.08
CA ALA A 21 -5.13 -11.93 11.12
C ALA A 21 -4.60 -10.94 10.08
N LYS A 22 -5.51 -10.20 9.45
CA LYS A 22 -5.12 -9.06 8.62
C LYS A 22 -4.68 -7.94 9.54
N ASN A 23 -3.51 -7.37 9.32
CA ASN A 23 -2.94 -6.33 10.16
C ASN A 23 -2.76 -5.05 9.33
N TRP A 24 -2.77 -3.89 10.01
CA TRP A 24 -2.57 -2.57 9.40
C TRP A 24 -3.62 -2.19 8.36
N ILE A 25 -4.84 -2.70 8.49
CA ILE A 25 -5.93 -2.35 7.58
C ILE A 25 -6.40 -0.94 7.91
N SER A 26 -6.05 0.03 7.07
CA SER A 26 -6.56 1.41 7.16
C SER A 26 -8.07 1.44 6.93
N GLN A 27 -8.77 2.39 7.54
CA GLN A 27 -10.24 2.45 7.50
C GLN A 27 -10.89 1.21 8.13
N GLY A 28 -10.24 0.57 9.10
CA GLY A 28 -10.74 -0.69 9.67
C GLY A 28 -12.06 -0.51 10.43
N TYR A 29 -12.30 0.66 11.01
CA TYR A 29 -13.51 0.97 11.78
C TYR A 29 -14.60 1.63 10.95
N THR A 30 -14.30 2.05 9.74
CA THR A 30 -15.19 2.86 8.91
C THR A 30 -15.51 2.22 7.56
N ALA A 31 -14.64 1.36 7.01
CA ALA A 31 -14.84 0.75 5.71
C ALA A 31 -16.07 -0.17 5.68
N GLU A 32 -16.87 0.00 4.63
CA GLU A 32 -18.06 -0.82 4.33
C GLU A 32 -17.74 -1.98 3.40
N LEU A 33 -16.82 -1.78 2.46
CA LEU A 33 -16.34 -2.78 1.53
C LEU A 33 -14.85 -3.02 1.77
N GLY A 34 -14.43 -4.25 1.51
CA GLY A 34 -13.02 -4.64 1.55
C GLY A 34 -12.67 -5.59 0.42
N VAL A 35 -11.41 -5.54 0.00
CA VAL A 35 -10.78 -6.59 -0.81
C VAL A 35 -9.90 -7.42 0.11
N VAL A 36 -10.27 -8.68 0.31
CA VAL A 36 -9.54 -9.61 1.16
C VAL A 36 -8.70 -10.54 0.29
N ILE A 37 -7.40 -10.55 0.52
CA ILE A 37 -6.50 -11.53 -0.08
C ILE A 37 -6.48 -12.78 0.81
N ALA A 38 -6.88 -13.93 0.29
CA ALA A 38 -6.87 -15.20 1.02
C ALA A 38 -6.32 -16.32 0.14
N ASP A 39 -5.76 -17.35 0.77
CA ASP A 39 -5.40 -18.59 0.09
C ASP A 39 -6.68 -19.30 -0.38
N LEU A 40 -6.90 -19.34 -1.69
CA LEU A 40 -8.03 -20.03 -2.33
C LEU A 40 -7.78 -21.53 -2.29
N ARG A 41 -8.74 -22.28 -1.75
CA ARG A 41 -8.64 -23.73 -1.61
C ARG A 41 -9.83 -24.42 -2.27
N VAL A 42 -9.56 -25.45 -3.07
CA VAL A 42 -10.58 -26.28 -3.74
C VAL A 42 -10.29 -27.73 -3.44
N ASP A 43 -11.27 -28.49 -2.94
CA ASP A 43 -11.09 -29.87 -2.47
C ASP A 43 -9.89 -30.04 -1.51
N GLY A 44 -9.69 -29.05 -0.63
CA GLY A 44 -8.60 -29.00 0.33
C GLY A 44 -7.22 -28.63 -0.23
N VAL A 45 -7.09 -28.48 -1.56
CA VAL A 45 -5.84 -28.10 -2.25
C VAL A 45 -5.71 -26.58 -2.32
N SER A 46 -4.56 -26.05 -1.90
CA SER A 46 -4.22 -24.62 -1.99
C SER A 46 -3.84 -24.23 -3.42
N HIS A 47 -4.44 -23.15 -3.91
CA HIS A 47 -4.16 -22.51 -5.19
C HIS A 47 -3.50 -21.14 -5.02
N GLY A 48 -3.17 -20.75 -3.78
CA GLY A 48 -2.45 -19.53 -3.48
C GLY A 48 -3.34 -18.29 -3.33
N PRO A 49 -2.72 -17.10 -3.19
CA PRO A 49 -3.42 -15.88 -2.83
C PRO A 49 -4.34 -15.38 -3.95
N HIS A 50 -5.62 -15.24 -3.63
CA HIS A 50 -6.65 -14.66 -4.50
C HIS A 50 -7.39 -13.54 -3.77
N ALA A 51 -7.92 -12.60 -4.56
CA ALA A 51 -8.62 -11.43 -4.05
C ALA A 51 -10.13 -11.65 -4.08
N PHE A 52 -10.78 -11.35 -2.97
CA PHE A 52 -12.23 -11.45 -2.79
C PHE A 52 -12.79 -10.10 -2.38
N ILE A 53 -13.82 -9.62 -3.07
CA ILE A 53 -14.56 -8.42 -2.66
C ILE A 53 -15.69 -8.81 -1.72
N MET A 54 -15.88 -8.07 -0.63
CA MET A 54 -16.95 -8.32 0.30
C MET A 54 -17.40 -7.06 1.01
N ASN A 55 -18.65 -7.06 1.47
CA ASN A 55 -19.10 -6.12 2.48
C ASN A 55 -18.51 -6.53 3.84
N LEU A 56 -18.00 -5.57 4.58
CA LEU A 56 -17.56 -5.72 5.97
C LEU A 56 -18.69 -5.37 6.95
N ARG A 57 -19.66 -4.56 6.52
CA ARG A 57 -20.72 -3.99 7.36
C ARG A 57 -22.10 -4.14 6.73
N ASN A 58 -23.13 -4.06 7.56
CA ASN A 58 -24.52 -4.00 7.10
C ASN A 58 -24.89 -2.57 6.65
N GLY A 59 -24.37 -2.16 5.50
CA GLY A 59 -24.57 -0.83 4.93
C GLY A 59 -23.71 0.26 5.58
N GLU A 60 -23.94 1.51 5.16
CA GLU A 60 -23.18 2.67 5.58
C GLU A 60 -23.32 2.96 7.08
N GLY A 61 -22.17 3.07 7.75
CA GLY A 61 -22.10 3.23 9.22
C GLY A 61 -22.64 2.02 10.00
N GLY A 62 -22.91 0.90 9.34
CA GLY A 62 -23.49 -0.28 9.95
C GLY A 62 -22.54 -1.07 10.85
N GLU A 63 -23.12 -2.01 11.59
CA GLU A 63 -22.36 -3.01 12.34
C GLU A 63 -21.62 -3.96 11.41
N LEU A 64 -20.53 -4.55 11.91
CA LEU A 64 -19.79 -5.58 11.18
C LEU A 64 -20.70 -6.76 10.88
N LEU A 65 -20.53 -7.37 9.70
CA LEU A 65 -21.25 -8.59 9.37
C LEU A 65 -20.85 -9.75 10.31
N PRO A 66 -21.76 -10.70 10.56
CA PRO A 66 -21.47 -11.87 11.39
C PRO A 66 -20.20 -12.60 10.94
N GLY A 67 -19.40 -13.04 11.92
CA GLY A 67 -18.11 -13.71 11.68
C GLY A 67 -16.96 -12.75 11.39
N ILE A 68 -17.17 -11.43 11.32
CA ILE A 68 -16.09 -10.45 11.19
C ILE A 68 -15.79 -9.84 12.56
N ARG A 69 -14.52 -9.88 12.95
CA ARG A 69 -14.02 -9.22 14.16
C ARG A 69 -12.92 -8.25 13.79
N ILE A 70 -12.91 -7.09 14.44
CA ILE A 70 -11.82 -6.11 14.35
C ILE A 70 -11.23 -5.78 15.72
N ASP A 71 -10.01 -5.29 15.74
CA ASP A 71 -9.32 -4.77 16.92
C ASP A 71 -8.39 -3.61 16.55
N ASP A 72 -8.25 -2.63 17.44
CA ASP A 72 -7.48 -1.41 17.16
C ASP A 72 -5.97 -1.71 17.24
N MET A 73 -5.20 -1.18 16.30
CA MET A 73 -3.75 -1.40 16.26
C MET A 73 -2.96 -0.55 17.28
N GLY A 74 -3.65 0.29 18.04
CA GLY A 74 -3.10 1.14 19.09
C GLY A 74 -2.44 2.40 18.57
N THR A 75 -1.74 3.06 19.50
CA THR A 75 -0.95 4.25 19.23
C THR A 75 0.24 3.94 18.32
N LYS A 76 0.37 4.73 17.25
CA LYS A 76 1.40 4.66 16.24
C LYS A 76 2.42 5.79 16.46
N THR A 77 3.60 5.66 15.85
CA THR A 77 4.62 6.74 15.87
C THR A 77 4.18 7.97 15.08
N VAL A 78 3.43 7.75 14.00
CA VAL A 78 2.84 8.76 13.12
C VAL A 78 1.46 8.30 12.64
N ALA A 79 0.69 9.20 12.02
CA ALA A 79 -0.63 8.89 11.43
C ALA A 79 -1.64 8.27 12.43
N ASN A 80 -1.69 8.79 13.66
CA ASN A 80 -2.64 8.35 14.69
C ASN A 80 -4.10 8.72 14.39
N ASP A 81 -4.34 9.56 13.38
CA ASP A 81 -5.62 9.88 12.80
C ASP A 81 -6.20 8.75 11.93
N LEU A 82 -5.39 7.75 11.55
CA LEU A 82 -5.86 6.54 10.87
C LEU A 82 -6.34 5.48 11.87
N ASP A 83 -7.55 4.96 11.62
CA ASP A 83 -8.24 3.89 12.35
C ASP A 83 -7.76 2.49 11.89
N ASN A 84 -6.44 2.27 11.93
CA ASN A 84 -5.86 0.99 11.53
C ASN A 84 -6.34 -0.15 12.44
N ALA A 85 -6.89 -1.20 11.82
CA ALA A 85 -7.39 -2.36 12.56
C ALA A 85 -6.65 -3.65 12.19
N ARG A 86 -6.70 -4.60 13.14
CA ARG A 86 -6.61 -6.02 12.85
C ARG A 86 -7.99 -6.54 12.46
N VAL A 87 -8.04 -7.50 11.55
CA VAL A 87 -9.30 -8.11 11.09
C VAL A 87 -9.19 -9.63 11.07
N TRP A 88 -10.19 -10.30 11.63
CA TRP A 88 -10.36 -11.74 11.61
C TRP A 88 -11.69 -12.10 10.95
N PHE A 89 -11.72 -13.27 10.31
CA PHE A 89 -12.90 -13.83 9.67
C PHE A 89 -13.17 -15.21 10.27
N ASP A 90 -14.41 -15.47 10.66
CA ASP A 90 -14.85 -16.74 11.21
C ASP A 90 -15.96 -17.31 10.32
N GLN A 91 -15.56 -18.21 9.40
CA GLN A 91 -16.47 -18.96 8.53
C GLN A 91 -17.43 -18.05 7.74
N VAL A 92 -16.93 -16.89 7.27
CA VAL A 92 -17.72 -15.91 6.52
C VAL A 92 -17.97 -16.43 5.11
N ARG A 93 -19.24 -16.52 4.71
CA ARG A 93 -19.63 -17.01 3.38
C ARG A 93 -19.63 -15.88 2.36
N LEU A 94 -18.96 -16.11 1.25
CA LEU A 94 -18.87 -15.19 0.11
C LEU A 94 -19.47 -15.87 -1.12
N PRO A 95 -20.32 -15.18 -1.89
CA PRO A 95 -20.83 -15.73 -3.14
C PRO A 95 -19.69 -15.94 -4.15
N LYS A 96 -19.91 -16.80 -5.15
CA LYS A 96 -18.93 -17.10 -6.19
C LYS A 96 -18.38 -15.85 -6.91
N ASP A 97 -19.22 -14.85 -7.14
CA ASP A 97 -18.86 -13.60 -7.82
C ASP A 97 -18.05 -12.63 -6.94
N ALA A 98 -17.84 -12.95 -5.65
CA ALA A 98 -16.89 -12.23 -4.82
C ALA A 98 -15.44 -12.41 -5.29
N LEU A 99 -15.12 -13.51 -6.00
CA LEU A 99 -13.78 -13.74 -6.52
C LEU A 99 -13.46 -12.78 -7.66
N LEU A 100 -12.38 -12.01 -7.53
CA LEU A 100 -11.84 -11.19 -8.62
C LEU A 100 -11.12 -12.08 -9.64
N ASN A 101 -11.90 -12.67 -10.54
CA ASN A 101 -11.57 -13.85 -11.33
C ASN A 101 -10.87 -13.60 -12.68
N LYS A 102 -10.16 -12.47 -12.84
CA LYS A 102 -9.53 -12.11 -14.13
C LYS A 102 -8.57 -13.20 -14.66
N PHE A 103 -7.82 -13.85 -13.77
CA PHE A 103 -6.75 -14.80 -14.12
C PHE A 103 -7.08 -16.25 -13.76
N ALA A 104 -8.07 -16.46 -12.89
CA ALA A 104 -8.50 -17.77 -12.44
C ALA A 104 -9.95 -17.73 -11.96
N ASP A 105 -10.66 -18.84 -12.10
CA ASP A 105 -12.09 -18.97 -11.79
C ASP A 105 -12.39 -20.37 -11.24
N ILE A 106 -13.62 -20.59 -10.78
CA ILE A 106 -14.15 -21.91 -10.44
C ILE A 106 -15.16 -22.35 -11.51
N LYS A 107 -14.90 -23.46 -12.21
CA LYS A 107 -15.82 -24.05 -13.19
C LYS A 107 -16.03 -25.52 -12.89
N ASP A 108 -17.29 -25.96 -12.85
CA ASP A 108 -17.68 -27.33 -12.51
C ASP A 108 -16.97 -27.83 -11.23
N ASP A 109 -16.98 -26.99 -10.18
CA ASP A 109 -16.31 -27.20 -8.89
C ASP A 109 -14.79 -27.36 -8.95
N LYS A 110 -14.15 -26.93 -10.04
CA LYS A 110 -12.70 -27.01 -10.22
C LYS A 110 -12.07 -25.64 -10.42
N TYR A 111 -10.89 -25.48 -9.84
CA TYR A 111 -10.02 -24.35 -10.15
C TYR A 111 -9.60 -24.40 -11.62
N VAL A 112 -9.85 -23.32 -12.35
CA VAL A 112 -9.40 -23.16 -13.74
C VAL A 112 -8.65 -21.87 -13.88
N GLN A 113 -7.54 -21.92 -14.61
CA GLN A 113 -6.82 -20.72 -15.00
C GLN A 113 -7.48 -20.14 -16.27
N THR A 114 -7.77 -18.84 -16.27
CA THR A 114 -8.50 -18.17 -17.38
C THR A 114 -7.57 -17.50 -18.39
N THR A 115 -6.31 -17.29 -18.02
CA THR A 115 -5.27 -16.65 -18.83
C THR A 115 -3.96 -17.41 -18.73
N ASP A 116 -3.08 -17.37 -19.72
CA ASP A 116 -1.75 -18.02 -19.61
C ASP A 116 -0.89 -17.45 -18.48
N GLU A 117 -1.15 -16.19 -18.11
CA GLU A 117 -0.58 -15.54 -16.95
C GLU A 117 -1.19 -16.10 -15.65
N LYS A 118 -0.32 -16.51 -14.72
CA LYS A 118 -0.72 -16.95 -13.37
C LYS A 118 -0.75 -15.77 -12.42
N MET A 119 -1.79 -15.66 -11.59
CA MET A 119 -1.78 -14.77 -10.44
C MET A 119 -0.62 -15.12 -9.52
N ARG A 120 0.38 -14.24 -9.50
CA ARG A 120 1.54 -14.30 -8.62
C ARG A 120 1.56 -13.01 -7.81
N ILE A 121 2.16 -13.09 -6.62
CA ILE A 121 2.35 -11.90 -5.78
C ILE A 121 3.15 -10.80 -6.51
N GLU A 122 3.97 -11.18 -7.49
CA GLU A 122 4.69 -10.28 -8.39
C GLU A 122 3.75 -9.42 -9.26
N VAL A 123 2.66 -9.99 -9.78
CA VAL A 123 1.63 -9.27 -10.57
C VAL A 123 0.89 -8.26 -9.67
N ILE A 124 0.66 -8.61 -8.41
CA ILE A 124 0.15 -7.67 -7.40
C ILE A 124 1.22 -6.60 -7.09
N GLY A 125 2.48 -7.01 -6.97
CA GLY A 125 3.63 -6.14 -6.69
C GLY A 125 3.87 -5.08 -7.76
N GLN A 126 3.64 -5.40 -9.03
CA GLN A 126 3.73 -4.41 -10.12
C GLN A 126 2.76 -3.26 -9.95
N ARG A 127 1.57 -3.50 -9.37
CA ARG A 127 0.61 -2.43 -9.03
C ARG A 127 1.05 -1.57 -7.85
N LEU A 128 2.05 -2.01 -7.06
CA LEU A 128 2.63 -1.20 -5.99
C LEU A 128 3.64 -0.20 -6.51
N LEU A 129 4.12 -0.31 -7.76
CA LEU A 129 5.13 0.60 -8.30
C LEU A 129 4.62 2.05 -8.36
N THR A 130 3.37 2.27 -8.76
CA THR A 130 2.73 3.59 -8.70
C THR A 130 2.66 4.14 -7.27
N GLY A 131 2.35 3.27 -6.30
CA GLY A 131 2.38 3.64 -4.88
C GLY A 131 3.76 4.00 -4.36
N ARG A 132 4.80 3.26 -4.78
CA ARG A 132 6.21 3.58 -4.45
C ARG A 132 6.63 4.92 -5.03
N MET A 133 6.24 5.21 -6.27
CA MET A 133 6.48 6.51 -6.91
C MET A 133 5.82 7.65 -6.13
N ALA A 134 4.54 7.52 -5.81
CA ALA A 134 3.83 8.53 -5.03
C ALA A 134 4.49 8.79 -3.66
N ILE A 135 4.95 7.73 -2.97
CA ILE A 135 5.65 7.86 -1.68
C ILE A 135 7.02 8.54 -1.87
N ALA A 136 7.78 8.16 -2.89
CA ALA A 136 9.10 8.73 -3.16
C ALA A 136 9.00 10.24 -3.47
N GLU A 137 8.06 10.63 -4.34
CA GLU A 137 7.80 12.03 -4.68
C GLU A 137 7.33 12.84 -3.46
N ALA A 138 6.41 12.30 -2.66
CA ALA A 138 5.95 12.95 -1.44
C ALA A 138 7.09 13.15 -0.43
N ALA A 139 7.99 12.17 -0.30
CA ALA A 139 9.17 12.26 0.56
C ALA A 139 10.15 13.33 0.06
N LEU A 140 10.45 13.37 -1.24
CA LEU A 140 11.34 14.37 -1.85
C LEU A 140 10.77 15.79 -1.74
N LEU A 141 9.48 15.96 -1.99
CA LEU A 141 8.81 17.24 -1.79
C LEU A 141 8.89 17.68 -0.32
N SER A 142 8.61 16.77 0.60
CA SER A 142 8.68 17.05 2.05
C SER A 142 10.10 17.44 2.48
N ALA A 143 11.11 16.72 2.00
CA ALA A 143 12.51 17.01 2.28
C ALA A 143 12.91 18.39 1.72
N ARG A 144 12.51 18.72 0.48
CA ARG A 144 12.79 20.01 -0.13
C ARG A 144 12.15 21.17 0.63
N VAL A 145 10.87 21.04 1.00
CA VAL A 145 10.18 22.05 1.81
C VAL A 145 10.83 22.20 3.18
N LEU A 146 11.27 21.10 3.81
CA LEU A 146 11.98 21.15 5.08
C LEU A 146 13.33 21.88 4.96
N THR A 147 14.11 21.56 3.93
CA THR A 147 15.38 22.26 3.64
C THR A 147 15.14 23.76 3.44
N MET A 148 14.14 24.13 2.63
CA MET A 148 13.76 25.53 2.40
C MET A 148 13.41 26.26 3.69
N LYS A 149 12.54 25.67 4.53
CA LYS A 149 12.15 26.28 5.82
C LYS A 149 13.32 26.38 6.80
N THR A 150 14.21 25.38 6.79
CA THR A 150 15.41 25.36 7.64
C THR A 150 16.37 26.47 7.22
N GLU A 151 16.56 26.66 5.91
CA GLU A 151 17.37 27.74 5.36
C GLU A 151 16.77 29.13 5.65
N GLU A 152 15.45 29.27 5.50
CA GLU A 152 14.72 30.50 5.85
C GLU A 152 14.96 30.88 7.32
N TYR A 153 14.79 29.93 8.24
CA TYR A 153 15.11 30.15 9.65
C TYR A 153 16.59 30.52 9.85
N ALA A 154 17.52 29.79 9.23
CA ALA A 154 18.95 30.03 9.36
C ALA A 154 19.38 31.43 8.87
N LYS A 155 18.69 31.99 7.87
CA LYS A 155 18.90 33.38 7.39
C LYS A 155 18.50 34.43 8.44
N THR A 156 17.56 34.11 9.33
CA THR A 156 17.13 35.04 10.40
C THR A 156 17.93 34.90 11.69
N LYS A 157 18.61 33.76 11.88
CA LYS A 157 19.32 33.46 13.12
C LYS A 157 20.69 34.14 13.13
N VAL A 158 20.84 35.19 13.92
CA VAL A 158 22.14 35.87 14.12
C VAL A 158 23.07 35.00 14.99
N CYS A 159 24.34 34.95 14.60
CA CYS A 159 25.42 34.23 15.24
C CYS A 159 26.71 35.08 15.26
N ASN A 160 27.60 34.80 16.21
CA ASN A 160 28.91 35.44 16.28
C ASN A 160 29.87 34.77 15.28
N GLY A 161 30.27 35.49 14.25
CA GLY A 161 31.29 35.06 13.30
C GLY A 161 32.69 35.59 13.65
N ILE A 162 33.69 35.10 12.93
CA ILE A 162 35.10 35.51 13.09
C ILE A 162 35.29 37.01 12.84
N ASN A 163 34.50 37.59 11.93
CA ASN A 163 34.58 39.00 11.52
C ASN A 163 33.41 39.86 12.04
N GLY A 164 32.76 39.43 13.13
CA GLY A 164 31.58 40.09 13.70
C GLY A 164 30.30 39.29 13.50
N GLU A 165 29.16 39.92 13.76
CA GLU A 165 27.85 39.28 13.63
C GLU A 165 27.59 38.84 12.19
N THR A 166 27.03 37.65 12.05
CA THR A 166 26.60 37.08 10.77
C THR A 166 25.35 36.25 10.98
N THR A 167 24.76 35.71 9.91
CA THR A 167 23.63 34.78 10.02
C THR A 167 24.14 33.35 10.07
N LEU A 168 23.35 32.47 10.68
CA LEU A 168 23.65 31.04 10.72
C LEU A 168 23.80 30.49 9.29
N ALA A 169 22.94 30.91 8.35
CA ALA A 169 23.02 30.54 6.93
C ALA A 169 24.31 31.02 6.24
N SER A 170 24.91 32.12 6.72
CA SER A 170 26.16 32.67 6.17
C SER A 170 27.41 31.97 6.71
N MET A 171 27.29 31.06 7.68
CA MET A 171 28.42 30.27 8.15
C MET A 171 28.88 29.31 7.04
N PRO A 172 30.18 29.27 6.68
CA PRO A 172 30.66 28.49 5.53
C PRO A 172 30.24 27.02 5.56
N GLN A 173 30.27 26.39 6.74
CA GLN A 173 29.86 24.99 6.91
C GLN A 173 28.38 24.80 6.60
N LEU A 174 27.51 25.72 7.04
CA LEU A 174 26.08 25.58 6.82
C LEU A 174 25.68 25.93 5.38
N ALA A 175 26.33 26.92 4.78
CA ALA A 175 26.15 27.25 3.37
C ALA A 175 26.47 26.04 2.47
N SER A 176 27.60 25.35 2.73
CA SER A 176 27.98 24.12 2.01
C SER A 176 26.92 23.02 2.19
N VAL A 177 26.42 22.82 3.41
CA VAL A 177 25.39 21.80 3.68
C VAL A 177 24.10 22.10 2.93
N PHE A 178 23.67 23.36 2.83
CA PHE A 178 22.47 23.71 2.04
C PHE A 178 22.68 23.48 0.55
N GLU A 179 23.82 23.89 0.00
CA GLU A 179 24.17 23.67 -1.42
C GLU A 179 24.18 22.18 -1.76
N GLU A 180 24.88 21.37 -0.97
CA GLU A 180 24.92 19.91 -1.12
C GLU A 180 23.52 19.28 -0.99
N SER A 181 22.72 19.75 -0.03
CA SER A 181 21.36 19.23 0.18
C SER A 181 20.45 19.50 -1.02
N TYR A 182 20.49 20.71 -1.58
CA TYR A 182 19.70 21.04 -2.76
C TYR A 182 20.16 20.26 -3.99
N GLN A 183 21.48 20.13 -4.20
CA GLN A 183 22.01 19.35 -5.32
C GLN A 183 21.55 17.88 -5.23
N GLN A 184 21.66 17.26 -4.07
CA GLN A 184 21.20 15.88 -3.87
C GLN A 184 19.68 15.74 -4.09
N LEU A 185 18.88 16.70 -3.61
CA LEU A 185 17.44 16.70 -3.83
C LEU A 185 17.08 16.83 -5.31
N ASP A 186 17.73 17.74 -6.04
CA ASP A 186 17.48 17.94 -7.46
C ASP A 186 17.87 16.69 -8.28
N ASP A 187 18.98 16.02 -7.94
CA ASP A 187 19.39 14.75 -8.56
C ASP A 187 18.36 13.64 -8.32
N GLN A 188 17.86 13.50 -7.08
CA GLN A 188 16.85 12.50 -6.74
C GLN A 188 15.50 12.79 -7.41
N ILE A 189 15.09 14.05 -7.47
CA ILE A 189 13.85 14.47 -8.16
C ILE A 189 13.95 14.14 -9.64
N ALA A 190 15.07 14.44 -10.29
CA ALA A 190 15.31 14.13 -11.69
C ALA A 190 15.26 12.61 -11.93
N PHE A 191 15.87 11.81 -11.04
CA PHE A 191 15.79 10.36 -11.10
C PHE A 191 14.35 9.86 -11.00
N THR A 192 13.58 10.30 -9.99
CA THR A 192 12.18 9.88 -9.84
C THR A 192 11.32 10.29 -11.02
N ALA A 193 11.52 11.48 -11.58
CA ALA A 193 10.78 11.93 -12.76
C ALA A 193 11.05 11.01 -13.98
N GLY A 194 12.29 10.56 -14.17
CA GLY A 194 12.63 9.60 -15.23
C GLY A 194 11.98 8.22 -15.03
N VAL A 195 11.88 7.76 -13.78
CA VAL A 195 11.16 6.51 -13.44
C VAL A 195 9.66 6.67 -13.70
N GLU A 196 9.08 7.82 -13.31
CA GLU A 196 7.66 8.14 -13.51
C GLU A 196 7.30 8.16 -15.01
N GLU A 197 8.13 8.78 -15.84
CA GLU A 197 7.92 8.87 -17.29
C GLU A 197 7.86 7.48 -17.94
N ARG A 198 8.83 6.61 -17.62
CA ARG A 198 8.86 5.22 -18.09
C ARG A 198 7.64 4.43 -17.62
N LEU A 199 7.28 4.56 -16.34
CA LEU A 199 6.10 3.89 -15.79
C LEU A 199 4.81 4.35 -16.50
N ASN A 200 4.68 5.65 -16.74
CA ASN A 200 3.54 6.23 -17.43
C ASN A 200 3.42 5.72 -18.88
N GLU A 201 4.54 5.50 -19.59
CA GLU A 201 4.54 4.86 -20.90
C GLU A 201 4.01 3.41 -20.83
N CYS A 202 4.47 2.62 -19.85
CA CYS A 202 3.98 1.26 -19.63
C CYS A 202 2.47 1.24 -19.38
N LEU A 203 1.97 2.12 -18.51
CA LEU A 203 0.55 2.22 -18.18
C LEU A 203 -0.31 2.59 -19.40
N ARG A 204 0.15 3.53 -20.24
CA ARG A 204 -0.58 3.94 -21.46
C ARG A 204 -0.64 2.85 -22.52
N THR A 205 0.42 2.07 -22.63
CA THR A 205 0.56 1.01 -23.64
C THR A 205 0.05 -0.35 -23.16
N GLY A 206 -0.27 -0.49 -21.87
CA GLY A 206 -0.63 -1.77 -21.26
C GLY A 206 0.54 -2.76 -21.20
N SER A 207 1.77 -2.27 -21.28
CA SER A 207 2.98 -3.09 -21.22
C SER A 207 3.45 -3.27 -19.78
N ILE A 208 4.20 -4.36 -19.55
CA ILE A 208 4.77 -4.68 -18.25
C ILE A 208 6.10 -3.93 -18.09
N PRO A 209 6.33 -3.22 -16.96
CA PRO A 209 7.62 -2.63 -16.64
C PRO A 209 8.78 -3.64 -16.75
N ASP A 210 9.90 -3.21 -17.32
CA ASP A 210 11.12 -4.02 -17.31
C ASP A 210 11.69 -4.19 -15.87
N ALA A 211 12.59 -5.14 -15.71
CA ALA A 211 13.17 -5.47 -14.41
C ALA A 211 13.98 -4.33 -13.80
N ASP A 212 14.50 -3.40 -14.61
CA ASP A 212 15.28 -2.26 -14.11
C ASP A 212 14.38 -1.17 -13.53
N LEU A 213 13.07 -1.22 -13.79
CA LEU A 213 12.07 -0.28 -13.27
C LEU A 213 11.39 -0.75 -11.97
N VAL A 214 11.52 -2.03 -11.57
CA VAL A 214 10.71 -2.68 -10.52
C VAL A 214 11.46 -2.94 -9.22
#